data_AF-A0AAV0TWM5-F1
#
_entry.id   AF-A0AAV0TWM5-F1
#
_cell.length_a   1.000
_cell.length_b   1.000
_cell.length_c   1.000
_cell.angle_alpha   90.00
_cell.angle_beta   90.00
_cell.angle_gamma   90.00
#
_symmetry.space_group_name_H-M   'P 1'
#
loop_
_entity.id
_entity.type
_entity.pdbx_description
1 polymer ?
#
loop_
_entity_poly.entity_id
_entity_poly.type
_entity_poly.pdbx_seq_one_letter_code
_entity_poly.pdbx_strand_id
1 'polypeptide(L)'
;MSELRQRHQPAPSRPFTAFIHPHEIPKRHHRFHPSLPHGWLVVLGFVAFYALTFAVVTYWHTRLPEAKGLDAPPNEFSEDRALGTKANEELTPNYLLEQIAEIQTIKPENVQVEVDVQKPSGAFGLNFIAQFQNIYANVTNILVKVAPPDATFDALNNSLMISSHYDAAIGGAAASDDGVNIAIMMELLRIVVLNPPKHATLVFNFNGAEETIMQAAHGFITQHPWTNTIRAFINLEAAGAGGRELLFQTGSDELALAYAQGAKYPHASIIAQELFQSGIIPADTDYRVYRDFDYVAGMDFAYIANGYVYHTMLDDISRIQPGAVQRLGENIVGVVYQLGSEPGRLKKVGDNPQSSNTLFSDIMGLTMMTASKEMTFILCGGVLLLAVVYLMISQVSVFERLTAFVLIARCFGAAIASSLTVAVLLSLYAPLPWYSQPYLAGALFVSPAVAGMLHQLTSALEKKADTMTPEGLWRLEESLFEAIMCIWMGGLTICLQLGLISSYILAAWIFFPLAGQVLCQILQRSRLLSSGMYICMSLSAMVIPVIHTMCCFAIALMFFIPLLGRSGPVVPPDVVLSLLMCTILLVGNLAKGQHM
;
A
#
# COMPACT_ATOMS: atom_id res chain seq x y z
N MET A 1 -89.27 32.53 -11.25
CA MET A 1 -90.66 32.93 -11.57
C MET A 1 -91.03 32.30 -12.91
N SER A 2 -92.13 31.53 -12.93
CA SER A 2 -92.98 31.08 -14.07
C SER A 2 -92.32 30.77 -15.43
N GLU A 3 -92.55 29.66 -16.15
CA GLU A 3 -93.66 28.71 -16.18
C GLU A 3 -93.38 27.62 -17.25
N LEU A 4 -94.15 26.52 -17.20
CA LEU A 4 -94.67 25.67 -18.31
C LEU A 4 -93.77 24.80 -19.21
N ARG A 5 -94.01 23.46 -19.15
CA ARG A 5 -94.66 22.62 -20.21
C ARG A 5 -94.63 21.13 -19.82
N GLN A 6 -95.76 20.55 -19.41
CA GLN A 6 -96.76 19.77 -20.17
C GLN A 6 -96.34 18.36 -20.64
N ARG A 7 -97.15 17.39 -20.18
CA ARG A 7 -97.16 15.93 -20.41
C ARG A 7 -97.58 15.55 -21.83
N HIS A 8 -97.11 14.39 -22.33
CA HIS A 8 -97.84 13.53 -23.27
C HIS A 8 -97.55 12.02 -23.01
N GLN A 9 -98.62 11.23 -23.04
CA GLN A 9 -98.78 9.76 -23.03
C GLN A 9 -100.13 9.48 -23.75
N PRO A 10 -100.53 8.25 -24.16
CA PRO A 10 -99.82 6.98 -24.43
C PRO A 10 -100.36 6.18 -25.67
N ALA A 11 -99.88 4.91 -25.83
CA ALA A 11 -100.57 3.69 -26.35
C ALA A 11 -100.42 3.30 -27.86
N PRO A 12 -100.80 2.07 -28.31
CA PRO A 12 -100.38 0.71 -27.87
C PRO A 12 -100.21 -0.34 -29.04
N SER A 13 -99.97 -1.62 -28.65
CA SER A 13 -100.30 -2.90 -29.36
C SER A 13 -99.33 -3.38 -30.46
N ARG A 14 -99.07 -4.67 -30.75
CA ARG A 14 -99.26 -6.04 -30.18
C ARG A 14 -98.41 -6.99 -31.10
N PRO A 15 -98.27 -8.30 -30.82
CA PRO A 15 -97.09 -9.12 -31.17
C PRO A 15 -97.24 -9.93 -32.47
N PHE A 16 -96.13 -10.45 -33.02
CA PHE A 16 -96.12 -11.68 -33.84
C PHE A 16 -94.74 -12.37 -33.88
N THR A 17 -94.79 -13.69 -33.71
CA THR A 17 -93.85 -14.80 -34.00
C THR A 17 -93.44 -14.85 -35.49
N ALA A 18 -92.41 -15.52 -36.04
CA ALA A 18 -91.57 -16.67 -35.71
C ALA A 18 -90.36 -16.76 -36.71
N PHE A 19 -89.52 -17.81 -36.53
CA PHE A 19 -88.66 -18.51 -37.51
C PHE A 19 -87.16 -18.12 -37.69
N ILE A 20 -86.32 -18.92 -37.01
CA ILE A 20 -85.16 -19.74 -37.48
C ILE A 20 -84.24 -19.21 -38.61
N HIS A 21 -82.99 -18.88 -38.21
CA HIS A 21 -81.63 -19.01 -38.85
C HIS A 21 -81.38 -18.51 -40.29
N PRO A 22 -80.11 -18.32 -40.77
CA PRO A 22 -78.79 -18.44 -40.12
C PRO A 22 -77.80 -17.28 -40.44
N HIS A 23 -76.58 -17.39 -39.88
CA HIS A 23 -75.33 -16.75 -40.33
C HIS A 23 -75.20 -15.23 -40.24
N GLU A 24 -74.68 -14.75 -39.11
CA GLU A 24 -73.67 -13.69 -39.12
C GLU A 24 -72.57 -14.00 -38.09
N ILE A 25 -71.34 -14.06 -38.61
CA ILE A 25 -70.12 -14.52 -37.95
C ILE A 25 -69.69 -13.48 -36.90
N PRO A 26 -69.60 -13.82 -35.60
CA PRO A 26 -68.87 -12.97 -34.68
C PRO A 26 -67.38 -13.22 -34.89
N LYS A 27 -66.62 -12.15 -35.18
CA LYS A 27 -65.16 -12.15 -35.18
C LYS A 27 -64.64 -12.68 -33.84
N ARG A 28 -64.33 -13.97 -33.78
CA ARG A 28 -63.55 -14.57 -32.70
C ARG A 28 -62.14 -13.99 -32.80
N HIS A 29 -61.80 -13.06 -31.91
CA HIS A 29 -60.41 -12.86 -31.56
C HIS A 29 -59.90 -14.19 -31.00
N HIS A 30 -59.15 -14.94 -31.81
CA HIS A 30 -58.26 -15.98 -31.29
C HIS A 30 -57.24 -15.28 -30.40
N ARG A 31 -57.55 -15.14 -29.09
CA ARG A 31 -56.50 -15.00 -28.09
C ARG A 31 -55.74 -16.31 -28.09
N PHE A 32 -54.58 -16.28 -28.72
CA PHE A 32 -53.54 -17.28 -28.55
C PHE A 32 -53.26 -17.35 -27.05
N HIS A 33 -53.75 -18.38 -26.37
CA HIS A 33 -53.23 -18.79 -25.08
C HIS A 33 -52.15 -19.81 -25.37
N PRO A 34 -50.85 -19.43 -25.45
CA PRO A 34 -49.83 -20.43 -25.28
C PRO A 34 -49.97 -20.93 -23.85
N SER A 35 -50.30 -22.21 -23.70
CA SER A 35 -50.07 -22.92 -22.43
C SER A 35 -48.60 -22.68 -22.08
N LEU A 36 -48.36 -21.87 -21.04
CA LEU A 36 -47.03 -21.63 -20.51
C LEU A 36 -46.35 -22.99 -20.31
N PRO A 37 -45.18 -23.25 -20.92
CA PRO A 37 -44.45 -24.46 -20.65
C PRO A 37 -44.19 -24.47 -19.14
N HIS A 38 -44.55 -25.59 -18.49
CA HIS A 38 -44.45 -25.76 -17.06
C HIS A 38 -43.07 -25.27 -16.60
N GLY A 39 -43.03 -24.25 -15.74
CA GLY A 39 -41.79 -23.53 -15.40
C GLY A 39 -40.66 -24.44 -14.91
N TRP A 40 -41.00 -25.64 -14.42
CA TRP A 40 -40.01 -26.65 -14.04
C TRP A 40 -39.19 -27.19 -15.22
N LEU A 41 -39.73 -27.24 -16.45
CA LEU A 41 -38.97 -27.63 -17.66
C LEU A 41 -37.99 -26.53 -18.09
N VAL A 42 -38.36 -25.25 -17.91
CA VAL A 42 -37.45 -24.12 -18.17
C VAL A 42 -36.36 -24.07 -17.10
N VAL A 43 -36.71 -24.28 -15.83
CA VAL A 43 -35.74 -24.35 -14.73
C VAL A 43 -34.83 -25.57 -14.87
N LEU A 44 -35.34 -26.76 -15.21
CA LEU A 44 -34.49 -27.91 -15.53
C LEU A 44 -33.63 -27.68 -16.76
N GLY A 45 -34.15 -27.02 -17.80
CA GLY A 45 -33.37 -26.62 -18.96
C GLY A 45 -32.25 -25.65 -18.59
N PHE A 46 -32.52 -24.69 -17.70
CA PHE A 46 -31.53 -23.72 -17.21
C PHE A 46 -30.50 -24.40 -16.30
N VAL A 47 -30.93 -25.21 -15.35
CA VAL A 47 -30.03 -25.96 -14.45
C VAL A 47 -29.21 -26.98 -15.23
N ALA A 48 -29.79 -27.69 -16.20
CA ALA A 48 -29.05 -28.61 -17.07
C ALA A 48 -28.10 -27.85 -18.00
N PHE A 49 -28.50 -26.71 -18.58
CA PHE A 49 -27.60 -25.87 -19.38
C PHE A 49 -26.45 -25.35 -18.55
N TYR A 50 -26.69 -24.81 -17.35
CA TYR A 50 -25.63 -24.32 -16.48
C TYR A 50 -24.80 -25.44 -15.88
N ALA A 51 -25.37 -26.58 -15.50
CA ALA A 51 -24.62 -27.72 -15.00
C ALA A 51 -23.79 -28.40 -16.10
N LEU A 52 -24.30 -28.46 -17.35
CA LEU A 52 -23.56 -28.99 -18.49
C LEU A 52 -22.51 -28.00 -18.99
N THR A 53 -22.82 -26.70 -18.99
CA THR A 53 -21.84 -25.65 -19.30
C THR A 53 -20.77 -25.59 -18.21
N PHE A 54 -21.14 -25.69 -16.94
CA PHE A 54 -20.21 -25.80 -15.83
C PHE A 54 -19.40 -27.10 -15.93
N ALA A 55 -20.01 -28.25 -16.21
CA ALA A 55 -19.29 -29.51 -16.39
C ALA A 55 -18.35 -29.49 -17.60
N VAL A 56 -18.74 -28.86 -18.72
CA VAL A 56 -17.90 -28.72 -19.91
C VAL A 56 -16.78 -27.71 -19.66
N VAL A 57 -17.08 -26.55 -19.05
CA VAL A 57 -16.07 -25.55 -18.68
C VAL A 57 -15.12 -26.13 -17.64
N THR A 58 -15.61 -26.78 -16.58
CA THR A 58 -14.78 -27.49 -15.60
C THR A 58 -13.98 -28.58 -16.28
N TYR A 59 -14.57 -29.45 -17.11
CA TYR A 59 -13.82 -30.51 -17.80
C TYR A 59 -12.73 -29.98 -18.74
N TRP A 60 -12.97 -28.88 -19.46
CA TRP A 60 -11.97 -28.25 -20.33
C TRP A 60 -10.96 -27.38 -19.57
N HIS A 61 -11.34 -26.86 -18.40
CA HIS A 61 -10.49 -26.07 -17.51
C HIS A 61 -9.64 -26.94 -16.57
N THR A 62 -10.10 -28.16 -16.26
CA THR A 62 -9.38 -29.14 -15.42
C THR A 62 -8.71 -30.25 -16.20
N ARG A 63 -9.00 -30.42 -17.51
CA ARG A 63 -8.17 -31.25 -18.39
C ARG A 63 -6.88 -30.52 -18.71
N LEU A 64 -5.84 -30.89 -17.97
CA LEU A 64 -4.46 -30.63 -18.31
C LEU A 64 -3.87 -31.84 -19.07
N PRO A 65 -2.78 -31.67 -19.84
CA PRO A 65 -1.98 -32.80 -20.32
C PRO A 65 -1.45 -33.62 -19.12
N GLU A 66 -1.15 -34.91 -19.31
CA GLU A 66 -0.44 -35.66 -18.28
C GLU A 66 0.95 -35.06 -18.06
N ALA A 67 1.25 -34.72 -16.81
CA ALA A 67 2.54 -34.22 -16.37
C ALA A 67 3.63 -35.25 -16.71
N LYS A 68 4.67 -34.82 -17.43
CA LYS A 68 5.82 -35.67 -17.74
C LYS A 68 6.80 -35.63 -16.58
N GLY A 69 7.10 -36.79 -16.02
CA GLY A 69 8.03 -36.95 -14.90
C GLY A 69 9.49 -36.65 -15.24
N LEU A 70 10.37 -36.82 -14.25
CA LEU A 70 11.82 -36.57 -14.33
C LEU A 70 12.55 -37.26 -15.49
N ASP A 71 11.97 -38.32 -16.05
CA ASP A 71 12.46 -39.14 -17.15
C ASP A 71 12.12 -38.60 -18.55
N ALA A 72 11.49 -37.42 -18.63
CA ALA A 72 11.20 -36.75 -19.89
C ALA A 72 12.47 -36.41 -20.71
N PRO A 73 12.45 -36.56 -22.05
CA PRO A 73 13.58 -36.24 -22.92
C PRO A 73 14.12 -34.81 -22.74
N PRO A 74 15.45 -34.57 -22.87
CA PRO A 74 16.06 -33.26 -22.61
C PRO A 74 15.56 -32.12 -23.52
N ASN A 75 14.97 -32.46 -24.65
CA ASN A 75 14.40 -31.52 -25.63
C ASN A 75 12.90 -31.29 -25.45
N GLU A 76 12.30 -31.83 -24.39
CA GLU A 76 10.89 -31.65 -24.04
C GLU A 76 10.75 -31.03 -22.65
N PHE A 77 9.75 -30.18 -22.49
CA PHE A 77 9.45 -29.52 -21.23
C PHE A 77 8.79 -30.51 -20.24
N SER A 78 9.29 -30.55 -19.00
CA SER A 78 8.80 -31.40 -17.89
C SER A 78 8.54 -30.54 -16.66
N GLU A 79 7.35 -30.75 -16.08
CA GLU A 79 6.77 -29.98 -14.97
C GLU A 79 7.53 -30.22 -13.64
N ASP A 80 8.15 -31.38 -13.46
CA ASP A 80 8.91 -31.77 -12.25
C ASP A 80 10.27 -31.04 -12.09
N ARG A 81 10.61 -30.08 -12.96
CA ARG A 81 11.90 -29.33 -12.91
C ARG A 81 11.79 -27.92 -12.32
N ALA A 82 10.73 -27.63 -11.58
CA ALA A 82 10.62 -26.39 -10.81
C ALA A 82 10.37 -26.72 -9.33
N LEU A 83 11.07 -25.97 -8.44
CA LEU A 83 10.88 -25.79 -6.98
C LEU A 83 11.79 -26.58 -6.02
N GLY A 84 12.53 -25.85 -5.17
CA GLY A 84 13.32 -26.38 -4.05
C GLY A 84 14.30 -27.46 -4.47
N THR A 85 15.28 -27.10 -5.30
CA THR A 85 16.07 -28.08 -6.08
C THR A 85 17.56 -27.76 -6.08
N LYS A 86 18.33 -28.62 -6.76
CA LYS A 86 19.67 -28.34 -7.30
C LYS A 86 19.84 -26.89 -7.79
N ALA A 87 18.79 -26.23 -8.28
CA ALA A 87 18.84 -24.82 -8.64
C ALA A 87 19.32 -23.91 -7.49
N ASN A 88 18.72 -23.99 -6.30
CA ASN A 88 19.01 -23.06 -5.21
C ASN A 88 20.30 -23.43 -4.47
N GLU A 89 20.60 -24.72 -4.26
CA GLU A 89 21.78 -25.12 -3.47
C GLU A 89 23.03 -25.43 -4.30
N GLU A 90 22.89 -25.63 -5.61
CA GLU A 90 24.02 -25.95 -6.49
C GLU A 90 24.15 -25.01 -7.68
N LEU A 91 23.12 -24.86 -8.53
CA LEU A 91 23.25 -24.12 -9.80
C LEU A 91 23.42 -22.62 -9.58
N THR A 92 22.55 -22.00 -8.78
CA THR A 92 22.60 -20.57 -8.48
C THR A 92 23.89 -20.24 -7.72
N PRO A 93 24.29 -20.98 -6.66
CA PRO A 93 25.58 -20.76 -6.02
C PRO A 93 26.78 -20.91 -6.97
N ASN A 94 26.80 -21.94 -7.81
CA ASN A 94 27.89 -22.13 -8.78
C ASN A 94 27.93 -20.98 -9.81
N TYR A 95 26.77 -20.57 -10.32
CA TYR A 95 26.65 -19.44 -11.25
C TYR A 95 27.16 -18.14 -10.61
N LEU A 96 26.75 -17.86 -9.37
CA LEU A 96 27.22 -16.68 -8.63
C LEU A 96 28.74 -16.71 -8.45
N LEU A 97 29.31 -17.86 -8.06
CA LEU A 97 30.76 -18.02 -7.92
C LEU A 97 31.51 -17.83 -9.24
N GLU A 98 30.99 -18.35 -10.35
CA GLU A 98 31.55 -18.15 -11.70
C GLU A 98 31.55 -16.67 -12.07
N GLN A 99 30.43 -15.98 -11.88
CA GLN A 99 30.30 -14.55 -12.19
C GLN A 99 31.15 -13.67 -11.25
N ILE A 100 31.26 -14.02 -9.97
CA ILE A 100 32.15 -13.33 -9.02
C ILE A 100 33.61 -13.51 -9.46
N ALA A 101 34.01 -14.71 -9.88
CA ALA A 101 35.35 -14.97 -10.39
C ALA A 101 35.65 -14.13 -11.64
N GLU A 102 34.69 -13.98 -12.56
CA GLU A 102 34.79 -13.08 -13.71
C GLU A 102 34.99 -11.62 -13.28
N ILE A 103 34.20 -11.13 -12.31
CA ILE A 103 34.33 -9.77 -11.76
C ILE A 103 35.70 -9.57 -11.07
N GLN A 104 36.25 -10.60 -10.43
CA GLN A 104 37.59 -10.49 -9.84
C GLN A 104 38.68 -10.28 -10.87
N THR A 105 38.50 -10.73 -12.13
CA THR A 105 39.52 -10.56 -13.18
C THR A 105 39.71 -9.11 -13.61
N ILE A 106 38.72 -8.24 -13.39
CA ILE A 106 38.77 -6.83 -13.78
C ILE A 106 39.29 -5.92 -12.64
N LYS A 107 39.64 -6.49 -11.47
CA LYS A 107 40.06 -5.71 -10.31
C LYS A 107 41.43 -5.03 -10.54
N PRO A 108 41.61 -3.76 -10.11
CA PRO A 108 42.94 -3.17 -10.03
C PRO A 108 43.85 -3.95 -9.06
N GLU A 109 45.17 -3.94 -9.29
CA GLU A 109 46.14 -4.74 -8.53
C GLU A 109 46.10 -4.48 -7.01
N ASN A 110 45.81 -3.25 -6.62
CA ASN A 110 45.81 -2.78 -5.24
C ASN A 110 44.46 -2.97 -4.51
N VAL A 111 43.41 -3.43 -5.19
CA VAL A 111 42.11 -3.74 -4.57
C VAL A 111 42.11 -5.17 -4.03
N GLN A 112 41.73 -5.33 -2.77
CA GLN A 112 41.62 -6.63 -2.12
C GLN A 112 40.19 -7.15 -2.24
N VAL A 113 40.04 -8.35 -2.78
CA VAL A 113 38.75 -9.06 -2.87
C VAL A 113 38.93 -10.44 -2.27
N GLU A 114 38.18 -10.73 -1.22
CA GLU A 114 38.14 -12.03 -0.53
C GLU A 114 36.75 -12.65 -0.76
N VAL A 115 36.72 -13.94 -1.08
CA VAL A 115 35.48 -14.70 -1.32
C VAL A 115 35.45 -15.87 -0.35
N ASP A 116 34.33 -16.06 0.33
CA ASP A 116 34.08 -17.22 1.19
C ASP A 116 32.71 -17.84 0.90
N VAL A 117 32.63 -19.16 1.06
CA VAL A 117 31.37 -19.91 0.96
C VAL A 117 31.08 -20.51 2.32
N GLN A 118 30.17 -19.87 3.05
CA GLN A 118 29.81 -20.28 4.40
C GLN A 118 28.69 -21.32 4.35
N LYS A 119 28.77 -22.35 5.19
CA LYS A 119 27.70 -23.35 5.37
C LYS A 119 27.23 -23.50 6.83
N PRO A 120 26.59 -22.48 7.42
CA PRO A 120 26.22 -22.51 8.82
C PRO A 120 25.10 -23.52 9.11
N SER A 121 25.06 -23.97 10.36
CA SER A 121 23.93 -24.71 10.95
C SER A 121 23.53 -24.03 12.23
N GLY A 122 22.25 -24.03 12.59
CA GLY A 122 21.78 -23.28 13.74
C GLY A 122 20.30 -23.44 14.03
N ALA A 123 19.82 -22.64 14.97
CA ALA A 123 18.41 -22.59 15.31
C ALA A 123 18.04 -21.25 15.93
N PHE A 124 16.84 -20.76 15.66
CA PHE A 124 16.28 -19.57 16.31
C PHE A 124 14.75 -19.65 16.45
N GLY A 125 14.21 -18.89 17.40
CA GLY A 125 12.78 -18.90 17.70
C GLY A 125 11.98 -17.98 16.77
N LEU A 126 10.83 -18.46 16.29
CA LEU A 126 9.92 -17.71 15.40
C LEU A 126 8.84 -16.95 16.17
N ASN A 127 9.18 -16.37 17.32
CA ASN A 127 8.23 -15.78 18.28
C ASN A 127 7.34 -14.66 17.69
N PHE A 128 7.67 -14.14 16.49
CA PHE A 128 6.90 -13.16 15.75
C PHE A 128 5.74 -13.74 14.92
N ILE A 129 5.80 -15.04 14.57
CA ILE A 129 4.72 -15.79 13.91
C ILE A 129 4.03 -16.71 14.90
N ALA A 130 4.81 -17.54 15.62
CA ALA A 130 4.33 -18.53 16.57
C ALA A 130 5.45 -18.95 17.55
N GLN A 131 5.11 -19.51 18.71
CA GLN A 131 6.11 -20.06 19.63
C GLN A 131 6.65 -21.42 19.15
N PHE A 132 7.42 -21.41 18.05
CA PHE A 132 8.11 -22.57 17.47
C PHE A 132 9.57 -22.24 17.14
N GLN A 133 10.43 -23.27 17.06
CA GLN A 133 11.85 -23.13 16.78
C GLN A 133 12.15 -23.50 15.33
N ASN A 134 12.77 -22.59 14.57
CA ASN A 134 13.36 -22.93 13.27
C ASN A 134 14.75 -23.54 13.51
N ILE A 135 15.02 -24.73 12.95
CA ILE A 135 16.31 -25.43 13.04
C ILE A 135 16.76 -25.74 11.61
N TYR A 136 18.00 -25.41 11.30
CA TYR A 136 18.56 -25.54 9.95
C TYR A 136 19.98 -26.08 9.99
N ALA A 137 20.40 -26.68 8.88
CA ALA A 137 21.72 -27.28 8.76
C ALA A 137 22.32 -27.08 7.38
N ASN A 138 23.58 -26.65 7.34
CA ASN A 138 24.40 -26.48 6.13
C ASN A 138 23.72 -25.64 5.02
N VAL A 139 22.98 -24.61 5.40
CA VAL A 139 22.46 -23.61 4.44
C VAL A 139 23.64 -22.82 3.87
N THR A 140 23.55 -22.31 2.65
CA THR A 140 24.72 -21.73 1.96
C THR A 140 24.67 -20.20 1.90
N ASN A 141 25.76 -19.52 2.26
CA ASN A 141 26.00 -18.11 1.91
C ASN A 141 27.19 -18.01 0.96
N ILE A 142 27.12 -17.11 -0.02
CA ILE A 142 28.27 -16.68 -0.81
C ILE A 142 28.62 -15.26 -0.39
N LEU A 143 29.83 -15.11 0.15
CA LEU A 143 30.30 -13.88 0.76
C LEU A 143 31.42 -13.29 -0.08
N VAL A 144 31.33 -11.99 -0.37
CA VAL A 144 32.40 -11.25 -1.05
C VAL A 144 32.78 -10.02 -0.25
N LYS A 145 34.04 -9.91 0.14
CA LYS A 145 34.57 -8.75 0.86
C LYS A 145 35.50 -7.96 -0.04
N VAL A 146 35.21 -6.68 -0.24
CA VAL A 146 36.00 -5.76 -1.06
C VAL A 146 36.56 -4.65 -0.17
N ALA A 147 37.87 -4.62 0.00
CA ALA A 147 38.55 -3.55 0.73
C ALA A 147 39.26 -2.58 -0.23
N PRO A 148 39.25 -1.27 0.07
CA PRO A 148 39.90 -0.28 -0.78
C PRO A 148 41.43 -0.47 -0.79
N PRO A 149 42.12 0.08 -1.81
CA PRO A 149 43.57 0.13 -1.83
C PRO A 149 44.13 0.85 -0.61
N ASP A 150 45.22 0.32 -0.06
CA ASP A 150 45.91 0.88 1.10
C ASP A 150 44.95 1.14 2.29
N ALA A 151 43.96 0.25 2.45
CA ALA A 151 42.89 0.40 3.43
C ALA A 151 43.45 0.72 4.82
N THR A 152 42.97 1.81 5.41
CA THR A 152 43.32 2.17 6.79
C THR A 152 42.75 1.12 7.74
N PHE A 153 43.31 1.04 8.95
CA PHE A 153 42.74 0.21 10.01
C PHE A 153 41.25 0.52 10.26
N ASP A 154 40.85 1.78 10.14
CA ASP A 154 39.45 2.19 10.28
C ASP A 154 38.57 1.63 9.15
N ALA A 155 39.02 1.71 7.89
CA ALA A 155 38.27 1.17 6.75
C ALA A 155 38.13 -0.36 6.80
N LEU A 156 39.12 -1.07 7.36
CA LEU A 156 39.07 -2.53 7.53
C LEU A 156 38.18 -2.99 8.71
N ASN A 157 37.94 -2.13 9.69
CA ASN A 157 37.16 -2.44 10.89
C ASN A 157 35.74 -1.82 10.89
N ASN A 158 35.38 -1.06 9.86
CA ASN A 158 34.05 -0.52 9.69
C ASN A 158 33.56 -0.82 8.27
N SER A 159 32.74 -1.86 8.19
CA SER A 159 32.24 -2.42 6.94
C SER A 159 30.76 -2.11 6.75
N LEU A 160 30.36 -1.93 5.49
CA LEU A 160 28.97 -1.86 5.07
C LEU A 160 28.61 -3.18 4.39
N MET A 161 27.57 -3.85 4.88
CA MET A 161 27.04 -5.05 4.26
C MET A 161 25.94 -4.72 3.24
N ILE A 162 25.91 -5.41 2.11
CA ILE A 162 24.78 -5.44 1.18
C ILE A 162 24.29 -6.89 1.12
N SER A 163 23.00 -7.11 1.37
CA SER A 163 22.38 -8.43 1.50
C SER A 163 21.13 -8.53 0.62
N SER A 164 20.94 -9.71 0.05
CA SER A 164 19.77 -10.16 -0.71
C SER A 164 19.82 -11.68 -0.73
N HIS A 165 18.66 -12.33 -0.78
CA HIS A 165 18.58 -13.78 -0.83
C HIS A 165 18.56 -14.28 -2.28
N TYR A 166 19.17 -15.42 -2.57
CA TYR A 166 19.18 -15.99 -3.93
C TYR A 166 18.26 -17.20 -4.09
N ASP A 167 17.73 -17.73 -2.99
CA ASP A 167 16.74 -18.78 -3.04
C ASP A 167 15.36 -18.24 -3.42
N ALA A 168 14.46 -19.14 -3.80
CA ALA A 168 13.14 -18.82 -4.31
C ALA A 168 12.08 -19.48 -3.45
N ALA A 169 10.97 -18.77 -3.22
CA ALA A 169 9.76 -19.33 -2.62
C ALA A 169 9.37 -20.65 -3.29
N ILE A 170 8.78 -21.56 -2.49
CA ILE A 170 8.15 -22.75 -3.04
C ILE A 170 7.02 -22.31 -3.97
N GLY A 171 7.08 -22.70 -5.23
CA GLY A 171 6.15 -22.26 -6.27
C GLY A 171 6.59 -21.02 -7.03
N GLY A 172 7.71 -20.39 -6.69
CA GLY A 172 8.17 -19.11 -7.25
C GLY A 172 9.15 -19.26 -8.42
N ALA A 173 9.04 -18.36 -9.39
CA ALA A 173 10.07 -18.15 -10.41
C ALA A 173 11.15 -17.14 -9.95
N ALA A 174 10.87 -16.35 -8.91
CA ALA A 174 11.83 -15.51 -8.18
C ALA A 174 12.55 -14.45 -9.04
N ALA A 175 11.90 -13.95 -10.10
CA ALA A 175 12.50 -12.88 -10.90
C ALA A 175 12.61 -11.58 -10.10
N SER A 176 11.56 -11.20 -9.36
CA SER A 176 11.61 -10.05 -8.47
C SER A 176 12.13 -10.40 -7.08
N ASP A 177 11.79 -11.60 -6.62
CA ASP A 177 11.94 -12.10 -5.25
C ASP A 177 12.85 -13.35 -5.21
N ASP A 178 14.18 -13.22 -5.32
CA ASP A 178 14.90 -11.95 -5.28
C ASP A 178 15.94 -11.75 -6.39
N GLY A 179 15.74 -12.41 -7.54
CA GLY A 179 16.69 -12.45 -8.65
C GLY A 179 17.12 -11.07 -9.20
N VAL A 180 16.22 -10.09 -9.23
CA VAL A 180 16.56 -8.70 -9.63
C VAL A 180 17.52 -8.06 -8.65
N ASN A 181 17.35 -8.27 -7.35
CA ASN A 181 18.20 -7.68 -6.33
C ASN A 181 19.58 -8.36 -6.28
N ILE A 182 19.64 -9.67 -6.54
CA ILE A 182 20.90 -10.38 -6.81
C ILE A 182 21.63 -9.78 -8.03
N ALA A 183 20.92 -9.52 -9.13
CA ALA A 183 21.51 -8.88 -10.31
C ALA A 183 22.03 -7.45 -10.01
N ILE A 184 21.30 -6.68 -9.19
CA ILE A 184 21.73 -5.35 -8.73
C ILE A 184 22.99 -5.48 -7.86
N MET A 185 23.04 -6.44 -6.93
CA MET A 185 24.21 -6.68 -6.10
C MET A 185 25.44 -7.09 -6.91
N MET A 186 25.27 -7.92 -7.94
CA MET A 186 26.36 -8.32 -8.83
C MET A 186 26.91 -7.13 -9.64
N GLU A 187 26.03 -6.27 -10.17
CA GLU A 187 26.46 -5.06 -10.86
C GLU A 187 27.12 -4.05 -9.92
N LEU A 188 26.58 -3.89 -8.71
CA LEU A 188 27.20 -3.07 -7.66
C LEU A 188 28.58 -3.61 -7.27
N LEU A 189 28.73 -4.93 -7.13
CA LEU A 189 30.02 -5.56 -6.86
C LEU A 189 31.02 -5.24 -7.98
N ARG A 190 30.61 -5.34 -9.25
CA ARG A 190 31.44 -4.95 -10.41
C ARG A 190 31.91 -3.50 -10.32
N ILE A 191 31.01 -2.57 -9.98
CA ILE A 191 31.31 -1.14 -9.80
C ILE A 191 32.32 -0.93 -8.64
N VAL A 192 32.07 -1.58 -7.50
CA VAL A 192 32.88 -1.43 -6.29
C VAL A 192 34.27 -2.04 -6.46
N VAL A 193 34.39 -3.19 -7.14
CA VAL A 193 35.69 -3.80 -7.42
C VAL A 193 36.57 -2.90 -8.28
N LEU A 194 35.96 -2.18 -9.24
CA LEU A 194 36.67 -1.21 -10.08
C LEU A 194 37.01 0.09 -9.34
N ASN A 195 36.16 0.52 -8.41
CA ASN A 195 36.30 1.79 -7.72
C ASN A 195 35.78 1.70 -6.27
N PRO A 196 36.50 1.06 -5.34
CA PRO A 196 36.00 0.85 -4.00
C PRO A 196 35.91 2.16 -3.21
N PRO A 197 34.91 2.31 -2.32
CA PRO A 197 34.82 3.48 -1.45
C PRO A 197 36.03 3.56 -0.50
N LYS A 198 36.59 4.77 -0.34
CA LYS A 198 37.91 4.97 0.30
C LYS A 198 37.97 4.64 1.80
N HIS A 199 36.85 4.78 2.50
CA HIS A 199 36.80 4.73 3.97
C HIS A 199 35.96 3.57 4.50
N ALA A 200 35.58 2.62 3.65
CA ALA A 200 34.79 1.47 4.04
C ALA A 200 35.19 0.22 3.27
N THR A 201 35.17 -0.91 3.97
CA THR A 201 35.13 -2.23 3.35
C THR A 201 33.68 -2.59 3.04
N LEU A 202 33.41 -3.14 1.86
CA LEU A 202 32.07 -3.65 1.54
C LEU A 202 32.03 -5.16 1.69
N VAL A 203 30.95 -5.67 2.26
CA VAL A 203 30.66 -7.10 2.36
C VAL A 203 29.35 -7.38 1.62
N PHE A 204 29.39 -8.22 0.61
CA PHE A 204 28.21 -8.70 -0.09
C PHE A 204 27.85 -10.06 0.49
N ASN A 205 26.63 -10.18 0.99
CA ASN A 205 26.05 -11.42 1.48
C ASN A 205 24.95 -11.89 0.52
N PHE A 206 25.33 -12.72 -0.45
CA PHE A 206 24.36 -13.45 -1.26
C PHE A 206 23.93 -14.66 -0.43
N ASN A 207 22.81 -14.53 0.27
CA ASN A 207 22.40 -15.50 1.27
C ASN A 207 21.32 -16.45 0.72
N GLY A 208 21.27 -17.67 1.25
CA GLY A 208 20.25 -18.65 0.87
C GLY A 208 19.26 -18.93 1.99
N ALA A 209 18.26 -19.75 1.68
CA ALA A 209 17.27 -20.22 2.64
C ALA A 209 16.53 -19.10 3.40
N GLU A 210 16.35 -17.92 2.78
CA GLU A 210 15.49 -16.86 3.29
C GLU A 210 14.04 -17.31 3.30
N GLU A 211 13.61 -17.97 2.23
CA GLU A 211 12.21 -18.35 1.99
C GLU A 211 11.75 -19.47 2.93
N THR A 212 12.73 -20.12 3.57
CA THR A 212 12.55 -21.05 4.69
C THR A 212 12.76 -20.38 6.05
N ILE A 213 12.48 -19.08 6.09
CA ILE A 213 12.57 -18.15 7.21
C ILE A 213 14.04 -17.82 7.56
N MET A 214 14.69 -16.99 6.74
CA MET A 214 15.92 -16.21 7.00
C MET A 214 17.10 -17.01 7.59
N GLN A 215 17.25 -18.28 7.20
CA GLN A 215 18.14 -19.21 7.88
C GLN A 215 19.62 -18.88 7.68
N ALA A 216 20.04 -18.60 6.45
CA ALA A 216 21.45 -18.35 6.18
C ALA A 216 21.88 -16.93 6.59
N ALA A 217 20.99 -15.93 6.55
CA ALA A 217 21.23 -14.64 7.20
C ALA A 217 21.49 -14.80 8.70
N HIS A 218 20.70 -15.63 9.41
CA HIS A 218 20.94 -15.94 10.82
C HIS A 218 22.28 -16.63 11.02
N GLY A 219 22.61 -17.61 10.18
CA GLY A 219 23.90 -18.28 10.21
C GLY A 219 25.10 -17.37 9.92
N PHE A 220 24.96 -16.39 9.02
CA PHE A 220 25.98 -15.39 8.76
C PHE A 220 26.21 -14.53 9.99
N ILE A 221 25.17 -13.83 10.44
CA ILE A 221 25.33 -12.77 11.45
C ILE A 221 25.78 -13.31 12.82
N THR A 222 25.40 -14.54 13.16
CA THR A 222 25.73 -15.14 14.46
C THR A 222 27.06 -15.91 14.49
N GLN A 223 27.64 -16.26 13.32
CA GLN A 223 28.77 -17.23 13.28
C GLN A 223 29.96 -16.76 12.43
N HIS A 224 29.75 -15.88 11.44
CA HIS A 224 30.80 -15.55 10.50
C HIS A 224 31.81 -14.54 11.08
N PRO A 225 33.14 -14.74 10.98
CA PRO A 225 34.12 -13.83 11.58
C PRO A 225 34.05 -12.37 11.08
N TRP A 226 33.55 -12.14 9.86
CA TRP A 226 33.44 -10.79 9.28
C TRP A 226 32.39 -9.91 9.96
N THR A 227 31.43 -10.49 10.68
CA THR A 227 30.32 -9.77 11.34
C THR A 227 30.83 -8.72 12.33
N ASN A 228 31.94 -9.02 13.03
CA ASN A 228 32.62 -8.11 13.96
C ASN A 228 32.98 -6.74 13.38
N THR A 229 33.10 -6.64 12.05
CA THR A 229 33.44 -5.38 11.35
C THR A 229 32.24 -4.68 10.76
N ILE A 230 31.08 -5.34 10.66
CA ILE A 230 29.88 -4.75 10.08
C ILE A 230 29.37 -3.66 11.03
N ARG A 231 29.08 -2.48 10.47
CA ARG A 231 28.50 -1.35 11.21
C ARG A 231 27.14 -0.94 10.68
N ALA A 232 26.88 -1.27 9.42
CA ALA A 232 25.62 -1.02 8.76
C ALA A 232 25.32 -2.10 7.73
N PHE A 233 24.06 -2.28 7.38
CA PHE A 233 23.66 -3.10 6.24
C PHE A 233 22.61 -2.45 5.34
N ILE A 234 22.53 -2.91 4.10
CA ILE A 234 21.45 -2.64 3.15
C ILE A 234 20.85 -3.99 2.79
N ASN A 235 19.58 -4.19 3.09
CA ASN A 235 18.81 -5.35 2.69
C ASN A 235 17.94 -4.99 1.48
N LEU A 236 17.98 -5.81 0.45
CA LEU A 236 17.20 -5.66 -0.77
C LEU A 236 16.23 -6.85 -0.85
N GLU A 237 14.96 -6.54 -1.12
CA GLU A 237 13.85 -7.50 -1.11
C GLU A 237 12.83 -7.18 -2.19
N ALA A 238 11.85 -8.07 -2.32
CA ALA A 238 10.60 -7.80 -3.02
C ALA A 238 9.39 -8.30 -2.23
N ALA A 239 8.27 -7.62 -2.41
CA ALA A 239 6.92 -8.06 -2.06
C ALA A 239 5.98 -7.93 -3.28
N GLY A 240 6.57 -7.78 -4.47
CA GLY A 240 5.92 -7.54 -5.75
C GLY A 240 6.93 -7.26 -6.86
N ALA A 241 6.51 -7.43 -8.11
CA ALA A 241 7.42 -7.48 -9.25
C ALA A 241 7.79 -6.13 -9.90
N GLY A 242 7.74 -5.01 -9.18
CA GLY A 242 8.36 -3.78 -9.67
C GLY A 242 7.79 -2.48 -9.12
N GLY A 243 7.66 -1.50 -10.01
CA GLY A 243 7.41 -0.11 -9.65
C GLY A 243 8.67 0.56 -9.11
N ARG A 244 8.48 1.51 -8.19
CA ARG A 244 9.58 2.12 -7.43
C ARG A 244 9.79 1.28 -6.18
N GLU A 245 11.03 0.86 -5.95
CA GLU A 245 11.50 0.33 -4.68
C GLU A 245 11.10 1.29 -3.54
N LEU A 246 10.70 0.77 -2.40
CA LEU A 246 10.35 1.55 -1.22
C LEU A 246 11.41 1.31 -0.15
N LEU A 247 12.07 2.37 0.35
CA LEU A 247 12.75 2.31 1.64
C LEU A 247 11.69 2.34 2.74
N PHE A 248 11.45 1.19 3.38
CA PHE A 248 10.38 1.04 4.36
C PHE A 248 10.88 0.88 5.79
N GLN A 249 12.16 0.58 6.01
CA GLN A 249 12.78 0.57 7.35
C GLN A 249 14.19 1.16 7.31
N THR A 250 14.53 1.97 8.32
CA THR A 250 15.92 2.39 8.60
C THR A 250 16.23 2.35 10.09
N GLY A 251 17.40 1.79 10.40
CA GLY A 251 17.91 1.57 11.75
C GLY A 251 18.91 2.63 12.21
N SER A 252 19.03 3.77 11.53
CA SER A 252 19.89 4.87 11.98
C SER A 252 19.56 6.20 11.29
N ASP A 253 19.72 7.31 12.01
CA ASP A 253 19.61 8.66 11.46
C ASP A 253 20.66 8.95 10.41
N GLU A 254 21.88 8.43 10.59
CA GLU A 254 22.96 8.56 9.62
C GLU A 254 22.67 7.80 8.32
N LEU A 255 21.97 6.65 8.41
CA LEU A 255 21.51 5.89 7.24
C LEU A 255 20.41 6.65 6.50
N ALA A 256 19.43 7.20 7.23
CA ALA A 256 18.38 8.03 6.63
C ALA A 256 18.96 9.26 5.90
N LEU A 257 19.95 9.92 6.50
CA LEU A 257 20.66 11.04 5.90
C LEU A 257 21.50 10.62 4.69
N ALA A 258 22.18 9.47 4.76
CA ALA A 258 22.96 8.95 3.63
C ALA A 258 22.05 8.63 2.43
N TYR A 259 20.87 8.05 2.67
CA TYR A 259 19.88 7.84 1.63
C TYR A 259 19.38 9.16 1.04
N ALA A 260 19.06 10.15 1.87
CA ALA A 260 18.63 11.46 1.39
C ALA A 260 19.67 12.21 0.56
N GLN A 261 20.96 11.99 0.83
CA GLN A 261 22.06 12.62 0.10
C GLN A 261 22.52 11.81 -1.12
N GLY A 262 22.37 10.48 -1.09
CA GLY A 262 22.91 9.56 -2.08
C GLY A 262 21.89 9.09 -3.11
N ALA A 263 20.62 8.96 -2.74
CA ALA A 263 19.59 8.45 -3.64
C ALA A 263 19.25 9.47 -4.73
N LYS A 264 19.54 9.11 -5.97
CA LYS A 264 19.19 9.90 -7.17
C LYS A 264 17.69 9.94 -7.42
N TYR A 265 17.00 8.91 -6.96
CA TYR A 265 15.60 8.63 -7.22
C TYR A 265 14.89 8.25 -5.93
N PRO A 266 14.71 9.18 -4.99
CA PRO A 266 14.21 8.84 -3.66
C PRO A 266 12.78 8.29 -3.68
N HIS A 267 12.54 7.29 -2.84
CA HIS A 267 11.21 6.79 -2.50
C HIS A 267 11.28 6.12 -1.12
N ALA A 268 10.61 6.70 -0.13
CA ALA A 268 10.72 6.30 1.26
C ALA A 268 9.47 6.68 2.06
N SER A 269 9.13 5.88 3.07
CA SER A 269 7.93 6.10 3.88
C SER A 269 8.16 5.86 5.36
N ILE A 270 8.11 6.94 6.15
CA ILE A 270 8.12 6.83 7.62
C ILE A 270 6.88 6.10 8.14
N ILE A 271 5.74 6.21 7.43
CA ILE A 271 4.51 5.48 7.79
C ILE A 271 4.74 3.99 7.65
N ALA A 272 5.43 3.55 6.58
CA ALA A 272 5.74 2.14 6.40
C ALA A 272 6.62 1.64 7.54
N GLN A 273 7.65 2.40 7.93
CA GLN A 273 8.49 2.05 9.08
C GLN A 273 7.68 1.92 10.37
N GLU A 274 6.82 2.89 10.70
CA GLU A 274 6.01 2.83 11.92
C GLU A 274 5.01 1.68 11.90
N LEU A 275 4.44 1.33 10.74
CA LEU A 275 3.57 0.16 10.60
C LEU A 275 4.33 -1.16 10.81
N PHE A 276 5.51 -1.32 10.20
CA PHE A 276 6.34 -2.51 10.43
C PHE A 276 6.80 -2.61 11.89
N GLN A 277 7.25 -1.49 12.49
CA GLN A 277 7.66 -1.44 13.90
C GLN A 277 6.51 -1.70 14.88
N SER A 278 5.26 -1.42 14.49
CA SER A 278 4.09 -1.73 15.33
C SER A 278 3.79 -3.23 15.43
N GLY A 279 4.34 -4.06 14.53
CA GLY A 279 4.07 -5.49 14.47
C GLY A 279 2.70 -5.85 13.87
N ILE A 280 1.96 -4.89 13.31
CA ILE A 280 0.66 -5.14 12.67
C ILE A 280 0.80 -5.87 11.32
N ILE A 281 1.96 -5.74 10.67
CA ILE A 281 2.30 -6.44 9.44
C ILE A 281 3.01 -7.74 9.85
N PRO A 282 2.40 -8.92 9.64
CA PRO A 282 2.99 -10.21 10.02
C PRO A 282 3.97 -10.69 8.94
N ALA A 283 4.90 -9.83 8.53
CA ALA A 283 5.95 -10.11 7.56
C ALA A 283 7.29 -9.59 8.11
N ASP A 284 8.36 -10.27 7.74
CA ASP A 284 9.72 -9.92 8.11
C ASP A 284 10.65 -10.34 6.98
N THR A 285 11.89 -9.85 7.04
CA THR A 285 12.95 -10.06 6.04
C THR A 285 14.26 -10.29 6.79
N ASP A 286 15.33 -10.61 6.07
CA ASP A 286 16.68 -10.72 6.65
C ASP A 286 17.09 -9.49 7.48
N TYR A 287 16.54 -8.31 7.20
CA TYR A 287 16.72 -7.09 7.99
C TYR A 287 16.53 -7.35 9.49
N ARG A 288 15.49 -8.09 9.87
CA ARG A 288 15.23 -8.39 11.26
C ARG A 288 16.33 -9.23 11.87
N VAL A 289 16.84 -10.22 11.14
CA VAL A 289 17.88 -11.09 11.67
C VAL A 289 19.11 -10.25 12.03
N TYR A 290 19.53 -9.37 11.13
CA TYR A 290 20.67 -8.49 11.37
C TYR A 290 20.43 -7.51 12.54
N ARG A 291 19.20 -6.99 12.66
CA ARG A 291 18.79 -6.10 13.76
C ARG A 291 18.71 -6.80 15.11
N ASP A 292 18.13 -8.00 15.17
CA ASP A 292 17.74 -8.64 16.44
C ASP A 292 18.87 -9.49 17.04
N PHE A 293 19.76 -10.07 16.21
CA PHE A 293 20.78 -11.02 16.67
C PHE A 293 22.16 -10.40 16.88
N ASP A 294 22.51 -9.32 16.17
CA ASP A 294 23.80 -8.61 16.33
C ASP A 294 23.63 -7.09 16.44
N TYR A 295 22.39 -6.60 16.54
CA TYR A 295 22.07 -5.18 16.73
C TYR A 295 22.73 -4.27 15.70
N VAL A 296 22.82 -4.72 14.45
CA VAL A 296 23.33 -3.91 13.35
C VAL A 296 22.21 -3.01 12.84
N ALA A 297 22.50 -1.74 12.62
CA ALA A 297 21.58 -0.82 11.95
C ALA A 297 21.58 -1.06 10.44
N GLY A 298 20.42 -1.05 9.79
CA GLY A 298 20.37 -1.19 8.34
C GLY A 298 19.27 -0.41 7.66
N MET A 299 19.17 -0.57 6.34
CA MET A 299 18.07 -0.08 5.52
C MET A 299 17.41 -1.25 4.82
N ASP A 300 16.08 -1.26 4.76
CA ASP A 300 15.30 -2.31 4.11
C ASP A 300 14.53 -1.74 2.91
N PHE A 301 14.77 -2.32 1.74
CA PHE A 301 14.20 -1.90 0.47
C PHE A 301 13.36 -3.01 -0.13
N ALA A 302 12.13 -2.70 -0.56
CA ALA A 302 11.30 -3.68 -1.25
C ALA A 302 10.64 -3.12 -2.51
N TYR A 303 10.60 -3.90 -3.59
CA TYR A 303 9.61 -3.68 -4.65
C TYR A 303 8.22 -4.08 -4.12
N ILE A 304 7.23 -3.21 -4.25
CA ILE A 304 5.87 -3.46 -3.72
C ILE A 304 4.78 -3.41 -4.78
N ALA A 305 5.09 -2.93 -5.99
CA ALA A 305 4.10 -2.89 -7.05
C ALA A 305 3.87 -4.29 -7.63
N ASN A 306 2.65 -4.54 -8.10
CA ASN A 306 2.26 -5.83 -8.65
C ASN A 306 2.50 -7.01 -7.68
N GLY A 307 2.18 -6.85 -6.40
CA GLY A 307 2.28 -7.93 -5.39
C GLY A 307 1.39 -9.17 -5.64
N TYR A 308 0.64 -9.22 -6.74
CA TYR A 308 -0.18 -10.37 -7.14
C TYR A 308 0.66 -11.58 -7.58
N VAL A 309 1.88 -11.33 -8.06
CA VAL A 309 2.77 -12.40 -8.56
C VAL A 309 3.73 -12.92 -7.50
N TYR A 310 3.82 -12.24 -6.36
CA TYR A 310 4.69 -12.57 -5.23
C TYR A 310 4.47 -14.02 -4.75
N HIS A 311 5.56 -14.77 -4.56
CA HIS A 311 5.55 -16.21 -4.26
C HIS A 311 4.73 -17.07 -5.24
N THR A 312 4.76 -16.72 -6.54
CA THR A 312 4.11 -17.53 -7.59
C THR A 312 5.03 -17.72 -8.80
N MET A 313 4.70 -18.70 -9.64
CA MET A 313 5.38 -18.94 -10.92
C MET A 313 5.24 -17.76 -11.90
N LEU A 314 4.33 -16.82 -11.63
CA LEU A 314 4.14 -15.62 -12.44
C LEU A 314 5.15 -14.52 -12.12
N ASP A 315 5.95 -14.65 -11.06
CA ASP A 315 7.07 -13.74 -10.78
C ASP A 315 8.25 -14.05 -11.71
N ASP A 316 8.03 -13.80 -13.00
CA ASP A 316 8.99 -14.02 -14.06
C ASP A 316 9.58 -12.69 -14.59
N ILE A 317 10.64 -12.78 -15.39
CA ILE A 317 11.37 -11.62 -15.93
C ILE A 317 10.45 -10.66 -16.70
N SER A 318 9.38 -11.15 -17.34
CA SER A 318 8.42 -10.30 -18.07
C SER A 318 7.63 -9.36 -17.16
N ARG A 319 7.62 -9.61 -15.85
CA ARG A 319 6.96 -8.74 -14.85
C ARG A 319 7.83 -7.61 -14.37
N ILE A 320 9.15 -7.70 -14.55
CA ILE A 320 10.08 -6.65 -14.13
C ILE A 320 9.91 -5.44 -15.04
N GLN A 321 9.44 -4.34 -14.45
CA GLN A 321 9.24 -3.10 -15.19
C GLN A 321 10.59 -2.54 -15.68
N PRO A 322 10.72 -2.18 -16.97
CA PRO A 322 11.92 -1.51 -17.47
C PRO A 322 12.23 -0.24 -16.66
N GLY A 323 13.49 -0.10 -16.25
CA GLY A 323 13.97 1.03 -15.45
C GLY A 323 13.88 0.84 -13.93
N ALA A 324 13.13 -0.16 -13.43
CA ALA A 324 13.09 -0.47 -11.99
C ALA A 324 14.48 -0.85 -11.47
N VAL A 325 15.15 -1.78 -12.15
CA VAL A 325 16.52 -2.24 -11.84
C VAL A 325 17.52 -1.08 -11.85
N GLN A 326 17.47 -0.23 -12.90
CA GLN A 326 18.35 0.94 -13.01
C GLN A 326 18.14 1.91 -11.85
N ARG A 327 16.87 2.13 -11.46
CA ARG A 327 16.50 3.09 -10.42
C ARG A 327 17.05 2.68 -9.06
N LEU A 328 16.75 1.45 -8.63
CA LEU A 328 17.26 0.93 -7.36
C LEU A 328 18.79 0.82 -7.40
N GLY A 329 19.38 0.31 -8.48
CA GLY A 329 20.83 0.22 -8.63
C GLY A 329 21.54 1.58 -8.48
N GLU A 330 21.06 2.63 -9.14
CA GLU A 330 21.65 3.98 -9.00
C GLU A 330 21.47 4.56 -7.59
N ASN A 331 20.35 4.28 -6.94
CA ASN A 331 20.16 4.67 -5.55
C ASN A 331 21.15 3.98 -4.61
N ILE A 332 21.29 2.64 -4.71
CA ILE A 332 22.21 1.90 -3.86
C ILE A 332 23.66 2.31 -4.11
N VAL A 333 24.06 2.51 -5.37
CA VAL A 333 25.39 3.07 -5.69
C VAL A 333 25.60 4.40 -4.96
N GLY A 334 24.66 5.35 -5.08
CA GLY A 334 24.77 6.65 -4.43
C GLY A 334 24.86 6.56 -2.90
N VAL A 335 24.07 5.67 -2.29
CA VAL A 335 24.07 5.40 -0.84
C VAL A 335 25.40 4.79 -0.38
N VAL A 336 25.88 3.76 -1.07
CA VAL A 336 27.14 3.07 -0.78
C VAL A 336 28.31 4.05 -0.80
N TYR A 337 28.38 4.91 -1.82
CA TYR A 337 29.43 5.91 -1.89
C TYR A 337 29.28 7.01 -0.84
N GLN A 338 28.06 7.41 -0.47
CA GLN A 338 27.86 8.34 0.65
C GLN A 338 28.34 7.77 1.99
N LEU A 339 28.02 6.51 2.27
CA LEU A 339 28.43 5.84 3.50
C LEU A 339 29.92 5.52 3.54
N GLY A 340 30.47 5.08 2.41
CA GLY A 340 31.84 4.58 2.34
C GLY A 340 32.91 5.61 1.95
N SER A 341 32.52 6.79 1.47
CA SER A 341 33.49 7.84 1.10
C SER A 341 33.65 8.93 2.15
N GLU A 342 32.81 8.96 3.18
CA GLU A 342 32.96 9.87 4.32
C GLU A 342 33.71 9.18 5.48
N PRO A 343 34.87 9.72 5.93
CA PRO A 343 35.62 9.15 7.04
C PRO A 343 34.79 9.01 8.32
N GLY A 344 34.80 7.83 8.94
CA GLY A 344 34.15 7.58 10.23
C GLY A 344 32.63 7.54 10.21
N ARG A 345 31.96 7.70 9.05
CA ARG A 345 30.49 7.70 8.98
C ARG A 345 29.88 6.36 9.37
N LEU A 346 30.42 5.24 8.87
CA LEU A 346 29.98 3.90 9.29
C LEU A 346 30.22 3.66 10.79
N LYS A 347 31.32 4.17 11.34
CA LYS A 347 31.56 4.10 12.79
C LYS A 347 30.45 4.82 13.58
N LYS A 348 30.01 6.01 13.13
CA LYS A 348 28.87 6.71 13.76
C LYS A 348 27.59 5.88 13.75
N VAL A 349 27.33 5.15 12.65
CA VAL A 349 26.18 4.24 12.57
C VAL A 349 26.29 3.13 13.62
N GLY A 350 27.45 2.46 13.70
CA GLY A 350 27.68 1.36 14.63
C GLY A 350 27.80 1.78 16.10
N ASP A 351 28.17 3.04 16.39
CA ASP A 351 28.21 3.58 17.76
C ASP A 351 26.80 3.87 18.32
N ASN A 352 25.78 3.99 17.45
CA ASN A 352 24.39 4.23 17.85
C ASN A 352 23.38 3.45 16.98
N PRO A 353 23.37 2.10 17.08
CA PRO A 353 22.42 1.28 16.34
C PRO A 353 21.06 1.32 17.05
N GLN A 354 20.21 2.27 16.66
CA GLN A 354 18.85 2.38 17.16
C GLN A 354 17.91 2.75 16.02
N SER A 355 16.66 2.27 16.07
CA SER A 355 15.59 2.68 15.15
C SER A 355 15.70 4.16 14.84
N SER A 356 15.77 4.53 13.55
CA SER A 356 15.97 5.92 13.18
C SER A 356 14.89 6.80 13.81
N ASN A 357 15.33 7.82 14.53
CA ASN A 357 14.50 8.89 15.06
C ASN A 357 14.49 10.07 14.08
N THR A 358 14.55 9.79 12.78
CA THR A 358 14.52 10.79 11.72
C THR A 358 13.27 10.60 10.91
N LEU A 359 12.55 11.68 10.65
CA LEU A 359 11.60 11.75 9.57
C LEU A 359 12.36 11.52 8.28
N PHE A 360 12.05 10.45 7.55
CA PHE A 360 12.57 10.21 6.21
C PHE A 360 11.38 9.85 5.31
N SER A 361 11.03 10.76 4.41
CA SER A 361 9.94 10.52 3.44
C SER A 361 10.21 11.32 2.19
N ASP A 362 9.86 10.80 1.02
CA ASP A 362 9.98 11.57 -0.21
C ASP A 362 8.78 12.50 -0.43
N ILE A 363 9.02 13.60 -1.15
CA ILE A 363 7.98 14.47 -1.67
C ILE A 363 7.79 14.09 -3.15
N MET A 364 6.77 13.29 -3.44
CA MET A 364 6.38 12.86 -4.79
C MET A 364 7.49 12.16 -5.60
N GLY A 365 8.49 11.59 -4.94
CA GLY A 365 9.68 10.98 -5.53
C GLY A 365 10.69 11.97 -6.11
N LEU A 366 10.53 13.27 -5.83
CA LEU A 366 11.39 14.35 -6.35
C LEU A 366 12.58 14.63 -5.42
N THR A 367 12.34 14.64 -4.11
CA THR A 367 13.35 14.94 -3.10
C THR A 367 13.00 14.25 -1.79
N MET A 368 14.01 13.97 -0.96
CA MET A 368 13.80 13.52 0.41
C MET A 368 13.50 14.71 1.32
N MET A 369 12.55 14.51 2.22
CA MET A 369 12.32 15.33 3.39
C MET A 369 12.93 14.60 4.59
N THR A 370 13.97 15.21 5.17
CA THR A 370 14.63 14.70 6.38
C THR A 370 14.62 15.71 7.52
N ALA A 371 14.23 15.28 8.71
CA ALA A 371 14.31 16.07 9.94
C ALA A 371 14.43 15.16 11.15
N SER A 372 15.12 15.59 12.22
CA SER A 372 15.10 14.83 13.47
C SER A 372 13.69 14.75 14.03
N LYS A 373 13.41 13.72 14.84
CA LYS A 373 12.14 13.56 15.57
C LYS A 373 11.86 14.77 16.43
N GLU A 374 12.86 15.30 17.12
CA GLU A 374 12.77 16.52 17.93
C GLU A 374 12.32 17.72 17.10
N MET A 375 12.97 17.98 15.97
CA MET A 375 12.59 19.09 15.09
C MET A 375 11.18 18.89 14.51
N THR A 376 10.87 17.67 14.09
CA THR A 376 9.53 17.31 13.60
C THR A 376 8.46 17.58 14.66
N PHE A 377 8.74 17.23 15.93
CA PHE A 377 7.81 17.42 17.05
C PHE A 377 7.70 18.88 17.46
N ILE A 378 8.80 19.66 17.41
CA ILE A 378 8.78 21.11 17.61
C ILE A 378 7.90 21.78 16.55
N LEU A 379 8.06 21.40 15.27
CA LEU A 379 7.22 21.93 14.19
C LEU A 379 5.75 21.56 14.38
N CYS A 380 5.46 20.29 14.68
CA CYS A 380 4.10 19.82 14.97
C CYS A 380 3.47 20.54 16.18
N GLY A 381 4.22 20.70 17.26
CA GLY A 381 3.80 21.43 18.46
C GLY A 381 3.58 22.91 18.19
N GLY A 382 4.40 23.52 17.33
CA GLY A 382 4.21 24.89 16.86
C GLY A 382 2.92 25.05 16.07
N VAL A 383 2.61 24.12 15.15
CA VAL A 383 1.34 24.11 14.42
C VAL A 383 0.14 23.93 15.36
N LEU A 384 0.25 23.04 16.35
CA LEU A 384 -0.78 22.85 17.36
C LEU A 384 -1.01 24.13 18.17
N LEU A 385 0.06 24.82 18.59
CA LEU A 385 -0.02 26.08 19.31
C LEU A 385 -0.69 27.17 18.45
N LEU A 386 -0.33 27.28 17.16
CA LEU A 386 -0.96 28.22 16.23
C LEU A 386 -2.47 27.97 16.10
N ALA A 387 -2.87 26.70 15.99
CA ALA A 387 -4.28 26.32 15.94
C ALA A 387 -5.02 26.65 17.25
N VAL A 388 -4.40 26.42 18.41
CA VAL A 388 -4.96 26.84 19.71
C VAL A 388 -5.13 28.36 19.78
N VAL A 389 -4.10 29.13 19.40
CA VAL A 389 -4.18 30.60 19.39
C VAL A 389 -5.29 31.07 18.46
N TYR A 390 -5.43 30.46 17.27
CA TYR A 390 -6.53 30.76 16.35
C TYR A 390 -7.91 30.51 16.98
N LEU A 391 -8.11 29.36 17.66
CA LEU A 391 -9.36 29.05 18.34
C LEU A 391 -9.67 30.05 19.48
N MET A 392 -8.65 30.58 20.16
CA MET A 392 -8.82 31.56 21.24
C MET A 392 -9.24 32.95 20.74
N ILE A 393 -8.82 33.34 19.53
CA ILE A 393 -9.22 34.61 18.90
C ILE A 393 -10.49 34.50 18.04
N SER A 394 -10.89 33.27 17.72
CA SER A 394 -12.07 33.03 16.91
C SER A 394 -13.33 33.54 17.59
N GLN A 395 -14.23 34.08 16.77
CA GLN A 395 -15.55 34.49 17.22
C GLN A 395 -16.51 33.30 17.34
N VAL A 396 -16.17 32.10 16.82
CA VAL A 396 -17.00 30.88 16.93
C VAL A 396 -17.16 30.48 18.39
N SER A 397 -18.41 30.28 18.82
CA SER A 397 -18.71 29.84 20.18
C SER A 397 -18.45 28.34 20.35
N VAL A 398 -18.23 27.91 21.59
CA VAL A 398 -18.04 26.48 21.91
C VAL A 398 -19.26 25.64 21.50
N PHE A 399 -20.47 26.20 21.62
CA PHE A 399 -21.70 25.50 21.24
C PHE A 399 -21.83 25.32 19.73
N GLU A 400 -21.43 26.32 18.94
CA GLU A 400 -21.38 26.22 17.47
C GLU A 400 -20.37 25.16 17.03
N ARG A 401 -19.17 25.16 17.62
CA ARG A 401 -18.15 24.11 17.39
C ARG A 401 -18.68 22.72 17.73
N LEU A 402 -19.33 22.55 18.89
CA LEU A 402 -19.86 21.26 19.31
C LEU A 402 -20.97 20.78 18.36
N THR A 403 -21.83 21.68 17.90
CA THR A 403 -22.88 21.37 16.92
C THR A 403 -22.29 20.93 15.59
N ALA A 404 -21.26 21.64 15.11
CA ALA A 404 -20.53 21.28 13.90
C ALA A 404 -19.80 19.94 14.05
N PHE A 405 -19.16 19.69 15.19
CA PHE A 405 -18.52 18.41 15.51
C PHE A 405 -19.52 17.25 15.49
N VAL A 406 -20.71 17.42 16.09
CA VAL A 406 -21.76 16.39 16.06
C VAL A 406 -22.23 16.13 14.63
N LEU A 407 -22.35 17.17 13.79
CA LEU A 407 -22.68 17.00 12.38
C LEU A 407 -21.60 16.22 11.63
N ILE A 408 -20.33 16.59 11.79
CA ILE A 408 -19.19 15.88 11.19
C ILE A 408 -19.15 14.42 11.65
N ALA A 409 -19.31 14.16 12.95
CA ALA A 409 -19.33 12.82 13.51
C ALA A 409 -20.48 11.97 12.93
N ARG A 410 -21.66 12.55 12.72
CA ARG A 410 -22.78 11.88 12.03
C ARG A 410 -22.45 11.58 10.56
N CYS A 411 -21.89 12.55 9.85
CA CYS A 411 -21.45 12.40 8.47
C CYS A 411 -20.40 11.27 8.33
N PHE A 412 -19.41 11.24 9.22
CA PHE A 412 -18.33 10.26 9.22
C PHE A 412 -18.84 8.88 9.63
N GLY A 413 -19.67 8.82 10.68
CA GLY A 413 -20.32 7.59 11.11
C GLY A 413 -21.20 6.98 10.01
N ALA A 414 -21.97 7.81 9.31
CA ALA A 414 -22.79 7.34 8.18
C ALA A 414 -21.94 6.88 6.99
N ALA A 415 -20.82 7.56 6.71
CA ALA A 415 -19.89 7.16 5.67
C ALA A 415 -19.28 5.78 5.95
N ILE A 416 -18.73 5.59 7.15
CA ILE A 416 -18.14 4.33 7.60
C ILE A 416 -19.20 3.22 7.62
N ALA A 417 -20.38 3.48 8.22
CA ALA A 417 -21.45 2.48 8.31
C ALA A 417 -21.95 2.03 6.93
N SER A 418 -22.13 2.96 5.99
CA SER A 418 -22.59 2.64 4.63
C SER A 418 -21.56 1.80 3.87
N SER A 419 -20.28 2.16 3.95
CA SER A 419 -19.21 1.39 3.33
C SER A 419 -19.04 0.01 3.96
N LEU A 420 -19.05 -0.08 5.30
CA LEU A 420 -18.94 -1.35 6.01
C LEU A 420 -20.14 -2.26 5.74
N THR A 421 -21.33 -1.71 5.54
CA THR A 421 -22.50 -2.50 5.14
C THR A 421 -22.24 -3.21 3.81
N VAL A 422 -21.70 -2.49 2.81
CA VAL A 422 -21.29 -3.09 1.54
C VAL A 422 -20.18 -4.12 1.75
N ALA A 423 -19.16 -3.79 2.55
CA ALA A 423 -18.05 -4.70 2.84
C ALA A 423 -18.48 -6.02 3.48
N VAL A 424 -19.39 -5.98 4.45
CA VAL A 424 -19.95 -7.18 5.10
C VAL A 424 -20.78 -7.99 4.10
N LEU A 425 -21.61 -7.34 3.28
CA LEU A 425 -22.37 -8.04 2.25
C LEU A 425 -21.47 -8.71 1.21
N LEU A 426 -20.41 -8.04 0.76
CA LEU A 426 -19.40 -8.64 -0.13
C LEU A 426 -18.71 -9.81 0.55
N SER A 427 -18.26 -9.64 1.79
CA SER A 427 -17.62 -10.72 2.57
C SER A 427 -18.50 -11.98 2.67
N LEU A 428 -19.83 -11.82 2.73
CA LEU A 428 -20.79 -12.93 2.85
C LEU A 428 -21.17 -13.58 1.51
N TYR A 429 -21.30 -12.80 0.43
CA TYR A 429 -21.93 -13.26 -0.81
C TYR A 429 -21.03 -13.22 -2.05
N ALA A 430 -20.04 -12.34 -2.08
CA ALA A 430 -19.14 -12.14 -3.21
C ALA A 430 -17.83 -11.49 -2.73
N PRO A 431 -16.98 -12.22 -1.99
CA PRO A 431 -15.78 -11.65 -1.39
C PRO A 431 -14.76 -11.25 -2.45
N LEU A 432 -13.96 -10.22 -2.16
CA LEU A 432 -12.84 -9.77 -3.01
C LEU A 432 -13.19 -9.39 -4.47
N PRO A 433 -14.36 -8.79 -4.80
CA PRO A 433 -14.72 -8.48 -6.18
C PRO A 433 -13.81 -7.41 -6.80
N TRP A 434 -13.11 -6.65 -5.97
CA TRP A 434 -12.15 -5.61 -6.34
C TRP A 434 -10.73 -6.14 -6.57
N TYR A 435 -10.42 -7.39 -6.21
CA TYR A 435 -9.05 -7.88 -6.21
C TYR A 435 -8.41 -7.88 -7.61
N SER A 436 -9.15 -8.33 -8.62
CA SER A 436 -8.67 -8.31 -10.01
C SER A 436 -8.74 -6.92 -10.65
N GLN A 437 -9.55 -6.01 -10.11
CA GLN A 437 -9.80 -4.67 -10.65
C GLN A 437 -9.83 -3.65 -9.50
N PRO A 438 -8.66 -3.20 -9.01
CA PRO A 438 -8.55 -2.34 -7.81
C PRO A 438 -9.40 -1.07 -7.84
N TYR A 439 -9.64 -0.49 -9.02
CA TYR A 439 -10.50 0.69 -9.16
C TYR A 439 -11.95 0.44 -8.71
N LEU A 440 -12.42 -0.82 -8.74
CA LEU A 440 -13.75 -1.18 -8.23
C LEU A 440 -13.85 -0.95 -6.73
N ALA A 441 -12.78 -1.10 -5.95
CA ALA A 441 -12.81 -0.81 -4.52
C ALA A 441 -13.20 0.65 -4.24
N GLY A 442 -12.77 1.59 -5.09
CA GLY A 442 -13.23 2.97 -5.04
C GLY A 442 -14.76 3.06 -5.21
N ALA A 443 -15.30 2.48 -6.28
CA ALA A 443 -16.74 2.49 -6.52
C ALA A 443 -17.55 1.76 -5.42
N LEU A 444 -17.04 0.64 -4.92
CA LEU A 444 -17.75 -0.20 -3.95
C LEU A 444 -17.76 0.40 -2.54
N PHE A 445 -16.70 1.09 -2.13
CA PHE A 445 -16.56 1.57 -0.75
C PHE A 445 -16.67 3.09 -0.63
N VAL A 446 -16.11 3.85 -1.58
CA VAL A 446 -16.19 5.32 -1.55
C VAL A 446 -17.58 5.81 -1.92
N SER A 447 -18.24 5.25 -2.93
CA SER A 447 -19.58 5.70 -3.33
C SER A 447 -20.64 5.60 -2.24
N PRO A 448 -20.84 4.45 -1.53
CA PRO A 448 -21.78 4.39 -0.41
C PRO A 448 -21.35 5.28 0.76
N ALA A 449 -20.05 5.43 1.01
CA ALA A 449 -19.56 6.33 2.05
C ALA A 449 -19.91 7.80 1.75
N VAL A 450 -19.69 8.26 0.52
CA VAL A 450 -20.10 9.60 0.06
C VAL A 450 -21.61 9.76 0.12
N ALA A 451 -22.39 8.76 -0.29
CA ALA A 451 -23.85 8.80 -0.21
C ALA A 451 -24.36 8.95 1.23
N GLY A 452 -23.81 8.17 2.17
CA GLY A 452 -24.14 8.28 3.60
C GLY A 452 -23.78 9.65 4.18
N MET A 453 -22.62 10.18 3.81
CA MET A 453 -22.16 11.51 4.21
C MET A 453 -23.07 12.63 3.67
N LEU A 454 -23.36 12.61 2.36
CA LEU A 454 -24.21 13.58 1.70
C LEU A 454 -25.64 13.53 2.24
N HIS A 455 -26.17 12.35 2.55
CA HIS A 455 -27.49 12.19 3.15
C HIS A 455 -27.57 12.87 4.53
N GLN A 456 -26.56 12.70 5.39
CA GLN A 456 -26.53 13.38 6.70
C GLN A 456 -26.40 14.90 6.55
N LEU A 457 -25.55 15.36 5.63
CA LEU A 457 -25.33 16.79 5.40
C LEU A 457 -26.59 17.47 4.83
N THR A 458 -27.19 16.90 3.78
CA THR A 458 -28.44 17.40 3.16
C THR A 458 -29.57 17.42 4.19
N SER A 459 -29.78 16.34 4.93
CA SER A 459 -30.80 16.27 5.99
C SER A 459 -30.61 17.34 7.07
N ALA A 460 -29.37 17.69 7.40
CA ALA A 460 -29.08 18.74 8.36
C ALA A 460 -29.33 20.15 7.80
N LEU A 461 -29.01 20.38 6.53
CA LEU A 461 -29.24 21.66 5.85
C LEU A 461 -30.72 21.90 5.56
N GLU A 462 -31.46 20.89 5.09
CA GLU A 462 -32.91 20.98 4.83
C GLU A 462 -33.69 21.37 6.08
N LYS A 463 -33.34 20.82 7.25
CA LYS A 463 -33.96 21.19 8.53
C LYS A 463 -33.74 22.66 8.92
N LYS A 464 -32.75 23.33 8.32
CA LYS A 464 -32.41 24.72 8.57
C LYS A 464 -32.74 25.65 7.40
N ALA A 465 -33.15 25.11 6.25
CA ALA A 465 -33.28 25.83 4.99
C ALA A 465 -34.17 27.08 5.10
N ASP A 466 -35.31 26.98 5.78
CA ASP A 466 -36.26 28.09 5.95
C ASP A 466 -35.76 29.20 6.89
N THR A 467 -34.67 28.94 7.63
CA THR A 467 -34.14 29.84 8.67
C THR A 467 -32.70 30.32 8.40
N MET A 468 -32.07 29.85 7.33
CA MET A 468 -30.65 30.05 7.07
C MET A 468 -30.41 31.34 6.26
N THR A 469 -29.74 32.33 6.85
CA THR A 469 -29.26 33.52 6.10
C THR A 469 -27.88 33.25 5.49
N PRO A 470 -27.44 34.04 4.47
CA PRO A 470 -26.08 33.94 3.93
C PRO A 470 -24.98 34.08 4.99
N GLU A 471 -25.17 34.94 5.99
CA GLU A 471 -24.25 35.09 7.13
C GLU A 471 -24.25 33.83 8.01
N GLY A 472 -25.42 33.19 8.18
CA GLY A 472 -25.55 31.91 8.87
C GLY A 472 -24.83 30.77 8.16
N LEU A 473 -24.81 30.76 6.82
CA LEU A 473 -24.06 29.79 6.02
C LEU A 473 -22.56 29.98 6.19
N TRP A 474 -22.08 31.21 6.12
CA TRP A 474 -20.67 31.52 6.39
C TRP A 474 -20.26 31.09 7.80
N ARG A 475 -21.13 31.36 8.77
CA ARG A 475 -20.89 30.98 10.17
C ARG A 475 -20.85 29.46 10.37
N LEU A 476 -21.72 28.73 9.67
CA LEU A 476 -21.71 27.26 9.68
C LEU A 476 -20.41 26.72 9.07
N GLU A 477 -19.94 27.30 7.96
CA GLU A 477 -18.67 26.96 7.33
C GLU A 477 -17.50 27.14 8.31
N GLU A 478 -17.38 28.31 8.95
CA GLU A 478 -16.33 28.57 9.94
C GLU A 478 -16.39 27.57 11.11
N SER A 479 -17.59 27.23 11.55
CA SER A 479 -17.81 26.25 12.63
C SER A 479 -17.40 24.84 12.22
N LEU A 480 -17.66 24.44 10.96
CA LEU A 480 -17.24 23.16 10.39
C LEU A 480 -15.73 23.11 10.24
N PHE A 481 -15.11 24.16 9.71
CA PHE A 481 -13.66 24.30 9.60
C PHE A 481 -12.98 24.12 10.96
N GLU A 482 -13.43 24.84 11.99
CA GLU A 482 -12.86 24.72 13.34
C GLU A 482 -13.09 23.35 13.96
N ALA A 483 -14.26 22.75 13.76
CA ALA A 483 -14.54 21.40 14.27
C ALA A 483 -13.64 20.35 13.60
N ILE A 484 -13.42 20.45 12.29
CA ILE A 484 -12.46 19.61 11.55
C ILE A 484 -11.03 19.83 12.08
N MET A 485 -10.62 21.08 12.23
CA MET A 485 -9.31 21.41 12.77
C MET A 485 -9.13 20.81 14.17
N CYS A 486 -10.13 20.89 15.05
CA CYS A 486 -10.12 20.26 16.36
C CYS A 486 -9.95 18.73 16.30
N ILE A 487 -10.58 18.05 15.33
CA ILE A 487 -10.39 16.61 15.11
C ILE A 487 -8.93 16.32 14.75
N TRP A 488 -8.35 17.09 13.83
CA TRP A 488 -6.94 16.96 13.46
C TRP A 488 -5.99 17.28 14.61
N MET A 489 -6.29 18.30 15.41
CA MET A 489 -5.51 18.64 16.60
C MET A 489 -5.55 17.50 17.63
N GLY A 490 -6.71 16.86 17.82
CA GLY A 490 -6.85 15.68 18.67
C GLY A 490 -6.00 14.51 18.17
N GLY A 491 -6.09 14.18 16.88
CA GLY A 491 -5.24 13.16 16.26
C GLY A 491 -3.75 13.48 16.38
N LEU A 492 -3.35 14.74 16.08
CA LEU A 492 -1.98 15.21 16.21
C LEU A 492 -1.47 15.05 17.64
N THR A 493 -2.28 15.43 18.64
CA THR A 493 -1.93 15.29 20.06
C THR A 493 -1.71 13.83 20.42
N ILE A 494 -2.58 12.92 19.96
CA ILE A 494 -2.44 11.47 20.19
C ILE A 494 -1.16 10.94 19.53
N CYS A 495 -0.91 11.27 18.27
CA CYS A 495 0.30 10.82 17.56
C CYS A 495 1.59 11.33 18.22
N LEU A 496 1.61 12.58 18.69
CA LEU A 496 2.75 13.14 19.43
C LEU A 496 2.95 12.41 20.78
N GLN A 497 1.88 12.08 21.49
CA GLN A 497 1.94 11.30 22.75
C GLN A 497 2.45 9.87 22.52
N LEU A 498 2.05 9.24 21.41
CA LEU A 498 2.54 7.92 21.00
C LEU A 498 3.96 7.96 20.42
N GLY A 499 4.53 9.15 20.23
CA GLY A 499 5.88 9.30 19.70
C GLY A 499 6.00 8.98 18.20
N LEU A 500 4.90 9.10 17.44
CA LEU A 500 4.86 8.85 16.00
C LEU A 500 5.37 10.07 15.22
N ILE A 501 6.43 9.89 14.45
CA ILE A 501 7.02 10.86 13.53
C ILE A 501 6.06 11.18 12.38
N SER A 502 5.23 10.23 11.93
CA SER A 502 4.18 10.47 10.91
C SER A 502 3.13 11.53 11.30
N SER A 503 3.14 12.00 12.55
CA SER A 503 2.28 13.09 13.03
C SER A 503 2.37 14.36 12.18
N TYR A 504 3.46 14.58 11.45
CA TYR A 504 3.62 15.71 10.53
C TYR A 504 2.53 15.78 9.46
N ILE A 505 1.94 14.65 9.06
CA ILE A 505 0.85 14.60 8.07
C ILE A 505 -0.38 15.31 8.65
N LEU A 506 -0.70 15.05 9.92
CA LEU A 506 -1.79 15.71 10.62
C LEU A 506 -1.49 17.21 10.83
N ALA A 507 -0.23 17.54 11.12
CA ALA A 507 0.20 18.94 11.19
C ALA A 507 0.04 19.65 9.83
N ALA A 508 0.32 19.00 8.69
CA ALA A 508 0.09 19.57 7.37
C ALA A 508 -1.40 19.85 7.11
N TRP A 509 -2.28 18.92 7.51
CA TRP A 509 -3.74 19.08 7.44
C TRP A 509 -4.32 20.16 8.36
N ILE A 510 -3.56 20.62 9.35
CA ILE A 510 -3.90 21.80 10.17
C ILE A 510 -3.30 23.06 9.54
N PHE A 511 -1.99 23.05 9.29
CA PHE A 511 -1.22 24.24 8.93
C PHE A 511 -1.69 24.86 7.62
N PHE A 512 -1.81 24.09 6.54
CA PHE A 512 -2.14 24.68 5.24
C PHE A 512 -3.58 25.22 5.18
N PRO A 513 -4.62 24.47 5.60
CA PRO A 513 -5.99 25.01 5.65
C PRO A 513 -6.10 26.21 6.60
N LEU A 514 -5.42 26.20 7.75
CA LEU A 514 -5.38 27.34 8.67
C LEU A 514 -4.73 28.58 8.05
N ALA A 515 -3.61 28.42 7.35
CA ALA A 515 -2.97 29.52 6.65
C ALA A 515 -3.88 30.12 5.57
N GLY A 516 -4.58 29.26 4.80
CA GLY A 516 -5.59 29.68 3.84
C GLY A 516 -6.74 30.48 4.49
N GLN A 517 -7.27 29.95 5.61
CA GLN A 517 -8.36 30.59 6.35
C GLN A 517 -7.96 31.95 6.94
N VAL A 518 -6.76 32.06 7.53
CA VAL A 518 -6.23 33.32 8.03
C VAL A 518 -6.06 34.34 6.91
N LEU A 519 -5.54 33.92 5.75
CA LEU A 519 -5.41 34.80 4.59
C LEU A 519 -6.77 35.28 4.07
N CYS A 520 -7.76 34.39 3.99
CA CYS A 520 -9.14 34.74 3.65
C CYS A 520 -9.71 35.78 4.63
N GLN A 521 -9.54 35.60 5.94
CA GLN A 521 -10.00 36.56 6.95
C GLN A 521 -9.32 37.92 6.82
N ILE A 522 -8.02 37.97 6.51
CA ILE A 522 -7.29 39.23 6.27
C ILE A 522 -7.89 39.95 5.06
N LEU A 523 -8.08 39.26 3.93
CA LEU A 523 -8.66 39.86 2.72
C LEU A 523 -10.12 40.28 2.92
N GLN A 524 -10.88 39.54 3.72
CA GLN A 524 -12.25 39.90 4.10
C GLN A 524 -12.28 41.21 4.89
N ARG A 525 -11.37 41.38 5.87
CA ARG A 525 -11.23 42.64 6.63
C ARG A 525 -10.86 43.82 5.73
N SER A 526 -10.06 43.58 4.69
CA SER A 526 -9.70 44.57 3.68
C SER A 526 -10.79 44.81 2.62
N ARG A 527 -11.93 44.09 2.68
CA ARG A 527 -13.03 44.14 1.69
C ARG A 527 -12.61 43.76 0.26
N LEU A 528 -11.55 42.95 0.13
CA LEU A 528 -11.02 42.48 -1.15
C LEU A 528 -11.43 41.04 -1.47
N LEU A 529 -12.07 40.33 -0.53
CA LEU A 529 -12.46 38.94 -0.70
C LEU A 529 -13.80 38.82 -1.43
N SER A 530 -13.79 38.14 -2.58
CA SER A 530 -15.00 37.65 -3.25
C SER A 530 -15.25 36.18 -2.93
N SER A 531 -16.48 35.69 -3.11
CA SER A 531 -16.81 34.27 -2.89
C SER A 531 -15.99 33.33 -3.77
N GLY A 532 -15.73 33.70 -5.02
CA GLY A 532 -14.86 32.92 -5.92
C GLY A 532 -13.42 32.88 -5.44
N MET A 533 -12.87 34.01 -4.94
CA MET A 533 -11.53 34.05 -4.36
C MET A 533 -11.41 33.18 -3.11
N TYR A 534 -12.41 33.24 -2.23
CA TYR A 534 -12.45 32.40 -1.04
C TYR A 534 -12.37 30.91 -1.40
N ILE A 535 -13.21 30.45 -2.32
CA ILE A 535 -13.20 29.05 -2.79
C ILE A 535 -11.84 28.69 -3.38
N CYS A 536 -11.30 29.50 -4.28
CA CYS A 536 -10.00 29.22 -4.90
C CYS A 536 -8.87 29.14 -3.87
N MET A 537 -8.85 30.04 -2.88
CA MET A 537 -7.83 30.07 -1.83
C MET A 537 -7.96 28.87 -0.88
N SER A 538 -9.17 28.55 -0.43
CA SER A 538 -9.44 27.41 0.44
C SER A 538 -9.05 26.09 -0.24
N LEU A 539 -9.40 25.92 -1.52
CA LEU A 539 -8.98 24.76 -2.31
C LEU A 539 -7.47 24.72 -2.52
N SER A 540 -6.84 25.86 -2.83
CA SER A 540 -5.39 25.95 -3.02
C SER A 540 -4.62 25.60 -1.75
N ALA A 541 -5.13 26.01 -0.59
CA ALA A 541 -4.59 25.68 0.71
C ALA A 541 -4.64 24.16 1.01
N MET A 542 -5.48 23.39 0.31
CA MET A 542 -5.59 21.95 0.52
C MET A 542 -4.74 21.13 -0.46
N VAL A 543 -4.22 21.73 -1.54
CA VAL A 543 -3.51 21.00 -2.61
C VAL A 543 -2.34 20.19 -2.08
N ILE A 544 -1.46 20.81 -1.28
CA ILE A 544 -0.26 20.15 -0.75
C ILE A 544 -0.60 18.97 0.17
N PRO A 545 -1.40 19.13 1.25
CA PRO A 545 -1.73 18.00 2.12
C PRO A 545 -2.54 16.92 1.40
N VAL A 546 -3.41 17.26 0.46
CA VAL A 546 -4.14 16.28 -0.37
C VAL A 546 -3.17 15.46 -1.21
N ILE A 547 -2.32 16.10 -2.02
CA ILE A 547 -1.39 15.39 -2.90
C ILE A 547 -0.47 14.47 -2.09
N HIS A 548 0.11 15.00 -1.01
CA HIS A 548 1.02 14.23 -0.15
C HIS A 548 0.33 13.01 0.46
N THR A 549 -0.85 13.19 1.03
CA THR A 549 -1.61 12.07 1.63
C THR A 549 -2.04 11.06 0.57
N MET A 550 -2.42 11.50 -0.64
CA MET A 550 -2.73 10.60 -1.75
C MET A 550 -1.52 9.77 -2.18
N CYS A 551 -0.31 10.32 -2.15
CA CYS A 551 0.91 9.54 -2.37
C CYS A 551 1.10 8.44 -1.30
N CYS A 552 0.90 8.77 -0.03
CA CYS A 552 0.95 7.79 1.07
C CYS A 552 -0.12 6.69 0.89
N PHE A 553 -1.33 7.07 0.50
CA PHE A 553 -2.40 6.12 0.24
C PHE A 553 -2.16 5.26 -1.00
N ALA A 554 -1.51 5.79 -2.03
CA ALA A 554 -1.13 4.99 -3.19
C ALA A 554 -0.16 3.85 -2.79
N ILE A 555 0.81 4.14 -1.91
CA ILE A 555 1.71 3.13 -1.34
C ILE A 555 0.89 2.10 -0.53
N ALA A 556 0.01 2.57 0.36
CA ALA A 556 -0.83 1.69 1.18
C ALA A 556 -1.71 0.76 0.31
N LEU A 557 -2.39 1.29 -0.70
CA LEU A 557 -3.23 0.50 -1.59
C LEU A 557 -2.43 -0.51 -2.42
N MET A 558 -1.25 -0.10 -2.91
CA MET A 558 -0.36 -0.95 -3.69
C MET A 558 0.11 -2.17 -2.87
N PHE A 559 0.35 -1.98 -1.57
CA PHE A 559 0.76 -3.05 -0.66
C PHE A 559 -0.42 -3.89 -0.15
N PHE A 560 -1.48 -3.25 0.38
CA PHE A 560 -2.56 -3.95 1.07
C PHE A 560 -3.50 -4.71 0.12
N ILE A 561 -3.75 -4.23 -1.12
CA ILE A 561 -4.68 -4.92 -2.02
C ILE A 561 -4.19 -6.33 -2.37
N PRO A 562 -2.95 -6.55 -2.83
CA PRO A 562 -2.42 -7.89 -3.03
C PRO A 562 -2.32 -8.70 -1.74
N LEU A 563 -1.85 -8.09 -0.65
CA LEU A 563 -1.70 -8.74 0.66
C LEU A 563 -3.02 -9.32 1.15
N LEU A 564 -4.11 -8.56 1.06
CA LEU A 564 -5.44 -8.97 1.52
C LEU A 564 -6.00 -10.15 0.71
N GLY A 565 -5.61 -10.33 -0.55
CA GLY A 565 -5.98 -11.52 -1.33
C GLY A 565 -5.30 -12.81 -0.88
N ARG A 566 -4.15 -12.71 -0.18
CA ARG A 566 -3.36 -13.86 0.30
C ARG A 566 -3.32 -14.01 1.83
N SER A 567 -3.95 -13.11 2.57
CA SER A 567 -4.00 -13.11 4.06
C SER A 567 -4.88 -14.22 4.66
N GLY A 568 -5.49 -15.07 3.82
CA GLY A 568 -6.40 -16.12 4.25
C GLY A 568 -7.71 -15.58 4.85
N PRO A 569 -8.52 -16.45 5.49
CA PRO A 569 -9.86 -16.10 5.94
C PRO A 569 -9.91 -15.41 7.32
N VAL A 570 -8.77 -15.27 8.01
CA VAL A 570 -8.73 -14.79 9.41
C VAL A 570 -9.19 -13.34 9.52
N VAL A 571 -8.79 -12.51 8.56
CA VAL A 571 -9.15 -11.09 8.51
C VAL A 571 -10.01 -10.86 7.29
N PRO A 572 -11.29 -10.42 7.43
CA PRO A 572 -12.18 -10.19 6.30
C PRO A 572 -11.62 -9.10 5.36
N PRO A 573 -11.15 -9.45 4.13
CA PRO A 573 -10.43 -8.52 3.28
C PRO A 573 -11.24 -7.29 2.88
N ASP A 574 -12.53 -7.49 2.57
CA ASP A 574 -13.44 -6.41 2.17
C ASP A 574 -13.63 -5.39 3.28
N VAL A 575 -13.65 -5.83 4.55
CA VAL A 575 -13.80 -4.94 5.72
C VAL A 575 -12.55 -4.08 5.88
N VAL A 576 -11.36 -4.68 5.79
CA VAL A 576 -10.10 -3.94 5.89
C VAL A 576 -9.98 -2.92 4.77
N LEU A 577 -10.24 -3.32 3.52
CA LEU A 577 -10.15 -2.41 2.39
C LEU A 577 -11.21 -1.30 2.45
N SER A 578 -12.42 -1.62 2.92
CA SER A 578 -13.46 -0.61 3.17
C SER A 578 -13.01 0.43 4.19
N LEU A 579 -12.39 0.02 5.31
CA LEU A 579 -11.89 0.95 6.32
C LEU A 579 -10.73 1.80 5.79
N LEU A 580 -9.84 1.21 4.97
CA LEU A 580 -8.77 1.94 4.30
C LEU A 580 -9.34 2.98 3.32
N MET A 581 -10.32 2.60 2.49
CA MET A 581 -11.00 3.51 1.56
C MET A 581 -11.80 4.59 2.27
N CYS A 582 -12.45 4.28 3.40
CA CYS A 582 -13.08 5.29 4.24
C CYS A 582 -12.04 6.24 4.83
N THR A 583 -10.90 5.75 5.31
CA THR A 583 -9.83 6.62 5.80
C THR A 583 -9.34 7.54 4.69
N ILE A 584 -9.09 7.02 3.48
CA ILE A 584 -8.75 7.82 2.29
C ILE A 584 -9.80 8.89 2.03
N LEU A 585 -11.07 8.51 2.08
CA LEU A 585 -12.18 9.41 1.85
C LEU A 585 -12.28 10.46 2.94
N LEU A 586 -12.16 10.10 4.21
CA LEU A 586 -12.33 11.02 5.32
C LEU A 586 -11.15 12.00 5.37
N VAL A 587 -9.92 11.53 5.19
CA VAL A 587 -8.77 12.41 5.05
C VAL A 587 -8.89 13.29 3.79
N GLY A 588 -9.36 12.75 2.67
CA GLY A 588 -9.54 13.48 1.40
C GLY A 588 -10.78 14.38 1.31
N ASN A 589 -11.87 14.10 2.01
CA ASN A 589 -13.13 14.85 2.04
C ASN A 589 -13.26 15.76 3.26
N LEU A 590 -12.31 15.74 4.20
CA LEU A 590 -12.07 16.90 5.07
C LEU A 590 -11.68 18.15 4.26
N ALA A 591 -11.41 18.00 2.95
CA ALA A 591 -11.26 19.05 1.96
C ALA A 591 -12.52 19.38 1.12
N LYS A 592 -13.64 18.67 1.29
CA LYS A 592 -14.86 18.83 0.47
C LYS A 592 -16.15 19.04 1.27
N GLY A 593 -16.04 19.65 2.45
CA GLY A 593 -17.19 20.20 3.17
C GLY A 593 -17.79 21.48 2.56
N GLN A 594 -17.40 21.87 1.33
CA GLN A 594 -17.71 23.17 0.72
C GLN A 594 -18.59 23.11 -0.54
N HIS A 595 -19.34 22.04 -0.76
CA HIS A 595 -20.34 22.02 -1.83
C HIS A 595 -21.70 21.56 -1.30
N MET A 596 -22.41 22.53 -0.73
CA MET A 596 -23.84 22.78 -0.98
C MET A 596 -24.13 24.26 -0.81
#